data_AF-B7SIT4-F1
#
_entry.id   AF-B7SIT4-F1
#
_cell.length_a   1.000
_cell.length_b   1.000
_cell.length_c   1.000
_cell.angle_alpha   90.00
_cell.angle_beta   90.00
_cell.angle_gamma   90.00
#
_symmetry.space_group_name_H-M   'P 1'
#
loop_
_entity.id
_entity.type
_entity.pdbx_description
1 polymer ?
#
loop_
_entity_poly.entity_id
_entity_poly.type
_entity_poly.pdbx_seq_one_letter_code
_entity_poly.pdbx_strand_id
1 'polypeptide(L)'
;TTRGANFNFDSRLAEQTLLKYGINYRHQEIKPQAFLNGEFKIKDKDDATEQDKQKNREDEKIAKAYRLTNPTKTDAGVYVEAIHDIGDFTLTGGLRYDRFKVKTHDGKTVSNSSLNPSFGVIWQPHEHWS
;
A
#
# COMPACT_ATOMS: atom_id res chain seq x y z
N THR A 1 4.34 7.74 12.41
CA THR A 1 4.63 6.44 13.06
C THR A 1 4.21 5.29 12.16
N THR A 2 4.99 4.22 12.15
CA THR A 2 4.65 2.98 11.43
C THR A 2 4.57 1.82 12.42
N ARG A 3 3.57 0.97 12.28
CA ARG A 3 3.38 -0.27 13.03
C ARG A 3 3.15 -1.40 12.05
N GLY A 4 3.61 -2.60 12.34
CA GLY A 4 3.37 -3.74 11.47
C GLY A 4 3.68 -5.07 12.15
N ALA A 5 3.16 -6.13 11.57
CA ALA A 5 3.39 -7.50 11.98
C ALA A 5 3.40 -8.41 10.75
N ASN A 6 4.27 -9.42 10.77
CA ASN A 6 4.35 -10.45 9.74
C ASN A 6 4.37 -11.81 10.42
N PHE A 7 3.49 -12.70 9.97
CA PHE A 7 3.46 -14.10 10.39
C PHE A 7 3.64 -14.95 9.14
N ASN A 8 4.69 -15.74 9.11
CA ASN A 8 5.05 -16.60 7.98
C ASN A 8 5.19 -18.03 8.50
N PHE A 9 4.54 -18.96 7.83
CA PHE A 9 4.49 -20.36 8.20
C PHE A 9 4.94 -21.22 7.02
N ASP A 10 5.73 -22.24 7.35
CA ASP A 10 6.26 -23.20 6.40
C ASP A 10 5.81 -24.59 6.83
N SER A 11 5.01 -25.25 5.99
CA SER A 11 4.51 -26.61 6.21
C SER A 11 5.05 -27.54 5.13
N ARG A 12 5.81 -28.57 5.53
CA ARG A 12 6.24 -29.63 4.60
C ARG A 12 5.07 -30.57 4.32
N LEU A 13 4.57 -30.59 3.09
CA LEU A 13 3.43 -31.43 2.67
C LEU A 13 3.88 -32.81 2.19
N ALA A 14 5.06 -32.88 1.57
CA ALA A 14 5.74 -34.10 1.13
C ALA A 14 7.26 -33.88 1.22
N GLU A 15 8.07 -34.91 0.97
CA GLU A 15 9.54 -34.79 1.03
C GLU A 15 10.09 -33.67 0.13
N GLN A 16 9.44 -33.44 -1.01
CA GLN A 16 9.82 -32.47 -2.05
C GLN A 16 8.78 -31.37 -2.25
N THR A 17 7.87 -31.16 -1.29
CA THR A 17 6.82 -30.12 -1.39
C THR A 17 6.73 -29.31 -0.12
N LEU A 18 6.96 -28.00 -0.25
CA LEU A 18 6.82 -27.01 0.82
C LEU A 18 5.62 -26.10 0.53
N LEU A 19 4.74 -25.95 1.51
CA LEU A 19 3.66 -24.97 1.49
C LEU A 19 4.02 -23.82 2.43
N LYS A 20 4.11 -22.63 1.87
CA LYS A 20 4.34 -21.38 2.59
C LYS A 20 3.05 -20.58 2.64
N TYR A 21 2.70 -20.06 3.80
CA TYR A 21 1.51 -19.21 3.94
C TYR A 21 1.75 -18.19 5.04
N GLY A 22 1.05 -17.06 4.96
CA GLY A 22 1.28 -16.01 5.93
C GLY A 22 0.36 -14.82 5.78
N ILE A 23 0.51 -13.92 6.75
CA ILE A 23 -0.27 -12.70 6.89
C ILE A 23 0.69 -11.54 7.11
N ASN A 24 0.48 -10.47 6.37
CA ASN A 24 1.19 -9.20 6.51
C ASN A 24 0.20 -8.13 6.97
N TYR A 25 0.56 -7.35 7.98
CA TYR A 25 -0.18 -6.18 8.42
C TYR A 25 0.76 -4.99 8.57
N ARG A 26 0.37 -3.84 8.02
CA ARG A 26 1.11 -2.58 8.16
C ARG A 26 0.15 -1.42 8.33
N HIS A 27 0.39 -0.61 9.35
CA HIS A 27 -0.32 0.64 9.62
C HIS A 27 0.68 1.80 9.65
N GLN A 28 0.44 2.82 8.83
CA GLN A 28 1.23 4.04 8.75
C GLN A 28 0.37 5.24 9.11
N GLU A 29 0.89 6.14 9.93
CA GLU A 29 0.25 7.39 10.32
C GLU A 29 1.25 8.54 10.20
N ILE A 30 0.88 9.60 9.47
CA ILE A 30 1.68 10.83 9.37
C ILE A 30 1.17 11.82 10.43
N LYS A 31 2.07 12.30 11.29
CA LYS A 31 1.76 13.21 12.39
C LYS A 31 2.54 14.52 12.23
N PRO A 32 1.94 15.57 11.68
CA PRO A 32 2.56 16.90 11.72
C PRO A 32 2.50 17.45 13.15
N GLN A 33 3.33 18.45 13.46
CA GLN A 33 3.26 19.17 14.74
C GLN A 33 1.94 19.93 14.88
N ALA A 34 1.46 20.54 13.79
CA ALA A 34 0.16 21.21 13.68
C ALA A 34 -0.31 21.19 12.22
N PHE A 35 -1.61 21.39 12.01
CA PHE A 35 -2.17 21.63 10.68
C PHE A 35 -2.23 23.14 10.41
N LEU A 36 -1.73 23.57 9.25
CA LEU A 36 -1.59 24.98 8.88
C LEU A 36 -2.53 25.42 7.74
N ASN A 37 -3.61 24.66 7.48
CA ASN A 37 -4.56 25.02 6.43
C ASN A 37 -5.32 26.34 6.72
N GLY A 38 -5.34 26.79 7.97
CA GLY A 38 -5.81 28.13 8.34
C GLY A 38 -4.97 29.27 7.73
N GLU A 39 -3.69 29.01 7.45
CA GLU A 39 -2.75 29.97 6.86
C GLU A 39 -2.75 29.93 5.32
N PHE A 40 -3.57 29.06 4.71
CA PHE A 40 -3.64 28.91 3.26
C PHE A 40 -4.04 30.23 2.58
N LYS A 41 -3.25 30.69 1.61
CA LYS A 41 -3.49 31.91 0.85
C LYS A 41 -3.13 31.73 -0.60
N ILE A 42 -3.95 32.28 -1.50
CA ILE A 42 -3.69 32.27 -2.93
C ILE A 42 -3.25 33.68 -3.33
N LYS A 43 -2.07 33.79 -3.92
CA LYS A 43 -1.61 35.05 -4.52
C LYS A 43 -2.35 35.25 -5.83
N ASP A 44 -2.95 36.42 -6.00
CA ASP A 44 -3.53 36.82 -7.27
C ASP A 44 -2.42 37.11 -8.27
N LYS A 45 -2.67 36.80 -9.55
CA LYS A 45 -1.78 37.21 -10.63
C LYS A 45 -1.94 38.71 -10.90
N ASP A 46 -0.90 39.32 -11.44
CA ASP A 46 -0.89 40.76 -11.74
C ASP A 46 -1.99 41.15 -12.76
N ASP A 47 -2.39 40.21 -13.62
CA ASP A 47 -3.44 40.35 -14.64
C ASP A 47 -4.76 39.66 -14.27
N ALA A 48 -4.93 39.22 -13.02
CA ALA A 48 -6.12 38.50 -12.59
C ALA A 48 -7.40 39.36 -12.71
N THR A 49 -8.42 38.78 -13.34
CA THR A 49 -9.74 39.41 -13.40
C THR A 49 -10.41 39.39 -12.02
N GLU A 50 -11.43 40.22 -11.82
CA GLU A 50 -12.20 40.20 -10.56
C GLU A 50 -12.89 38.85 -10.31
N GLN A 51 -13.26 38.13 -11.37
CA GLN A 51 -13.80 36.77 -11.26
C GLN A 51 -12.75 35.78 -10.74
N ASP A 52 -11.50 35.88 -11.21
CA ASP A 52 -10.40 35.04 -10.74
C ASP A 52 -10.08 35.30 -9.27
N LYS A 53 -10.06 36.56 -8.87
CA LYS A 53 -9.85 36.97 -7.47
C LYS A 53 -10.96 36.42 -6.58
N GLN A 54 -12.23 36.51 -7.01
CA GLN A 54 -13.36 35.98 -6.26
C GLN A 54 -13.26 34.46 -6.07
N LYS A 55 -12.93 33.73 -7.14
CA LYS A 55 -12.70 32.29 -7.08
C LYS A 55 -11.58 31.92 -6.10
N ASN A 56 -10.46 32.67 -6.12
CA ASN A 56 -9.37 32.47 -5.17
C ASN A 56 -9.84 32.64 -3.71
N ARG A 57 -10.69 33.63 -3.42
CA ARG A 57 -11.24 33.82 -2.06
C ARG A 57 -12.19 32.70 -1.64
N GLU A 58 -12.98 32.17 -2.57
CA GLU A 58 -13.84 31.01 -2.32
C GLU A 58 -13.02 29.74 -2.04
N ASP A 59 -11.98 29.47 -2.84
CA ASP A 59 -11.07 28.35 -2.65
C ASP A 59 -10.31 28.45 -1.31
N GLU A 60 -9.86 29.65 -0.93
CA GLU A 60 -9.25 29.88 0.38
C GLU A 60 -10.21 29.60 1.53
N LYS A 61 -11.47 30.04 1.42
CA LYS A 61 -12.50 29.82 2.43
C LYS A 61 -12.76 28.33 2.61
N ILE A 62 -12.82 27.58 1.51
CA ILE A 62 -12.98 26.12 1.51
C ILE A 62 -11.79 25.45 2.20
N ALA A 63 -10.56 25.78 1.81
CA ALA A 63 -9.35 25.20 2.38
C ALA A 63 -9.23 25.44 3.91
N LYS A 64 -9.54 26.65 4.36
CA LYS A 64 -9.51 27.04 5.78
C LYS A 64 -10.63 26.39 6.60
N ALA A 65 -11.76 26.04 5.97
CA ALA A 65 -12.88 25.39 6.64
C ALA A 65 -12.63 23.91 6.98
N TYR A 66 -11.65 23.26 6.33
CA TYR A 66 -11.34 21.86 6.60
C TYR A 66 -10.81 21.64 8.02
N ARG A 67 -11.33 20.62 8.69
CA ARG A 67 -10.80 20.11 9.97
C ARG A 67 -9.89 18.93 9.67
N LEU A 68 -8.60 19.21 9.50
CA LEU A 68 -7.62 18.21 9.12
C LEU A 68 -7.31 17.22 10.24
N THR A 69 -7.02 15.98 9.86
CA THR A 69 -6.63 14.89 10.74
C THR A 69 -5.41 14.17 10.19
N ASN A 70 -4.73 13.38 11.03
CA ASN A 70 -3.56 12.64 10.60
C ASN A 70 -3.93 11.64 9.48
N PRO A 71 -3.26 11.71 8.32
CA PRO A 71 -3.40 10.69 7.28
C PRO A 71 -2.97 9.32 7.80
N THR A 72 -3.74 8.29 7.45
CA THR A 72 -3.38 6.90 7.76
C THR A 72 -3.45 6.02 6.53
N LYS A 73 -2.54 5.05 6.42
CA LYS A 73 -2.64 3.95 5.46
C LYS A 73 -2.54 2.63 6.18
N THR A 74 -3.48 1.72 5.91
CA THR A 74 -3.44 0.35 6.41
C THR A 74 -3.35 -0.60 5.22
N ASP A 75 -2.32 -1.43 5.21
CA ASP A 75 -2.12 -2.50 4.25
C ASP A 75 -2.26 -3.85 5.00
N ALA A 76 -3.05 -4.76 4.45
CA ALA A 76 -3.20 -6.12 4.95
C ALA A 76 -3.13 -7.09 3.77
N GLY A 77 -2.32 -8.13 3.91
CA GLY A 77 -2.13 -9.15 2.88
C GLY A 77 -2.17 -10.54 3.48
N VAL A 78 -2.75 -11.48 2.74
CA VAL A 78 -2.60 -12.91 3.01
C VAL A 78 -2.02 -13.57 1.78
N TYR A 79 -1.14 -14.55 1.99
CA TYR A 79 -0.52 -15.26 0.89
C TYR A 79 -0.46 -16.76 1.14
N VAL A 80 -0.46 -17.50 0.03
CA VAL A 80 -0.15 -18.93 -0.02
C VAL A 80 0.77 -19.15 -1.21
N GLU A 81 1.80 -19.97 -1.03
CA GLU A 81 2.78 -20.32 -2.04
C GLU A 81 3.17 -21.79 -1.86
N ALA A 82 3.14 -22.55 -2.95
CA ALA A 82 3.61 -23.93 -3.00
C ALA A 82 4.92 -23.97 -3.78
N ILE A 83 5.92 -24.63 -3.20
CA ILE A 83 7.22 -24.91 -3.82
C ILE A 83 7.32 -26.42 -3.93
N HIS A 84 7.55 -26.91 -5.13
CA HIS A 84 7.65 -28.33 -5.41
C HIS A 84 8.89 -28.64 -6.25
N ASP A 85 9.72 -29.52 -5.72
CA ASP A 85 10.89 -30.03 -6.43
C ASP A 85 10.55 -31.35 -7.14
N ILE A 86 10.88 -31.45 -8.42
CA ILE A 86 10.73 -32.65 -9.26
C ILE A 86 12.00 -32.82 -10.08
N GLY A 87 12.86 -33.76 -9.66
CA GLY A 87 14.16 -33.96 -10.30
C GLY A 87 14.99 -32.68 -10.26
N ASP A 88 15.40 -32.20 -11.44
CA ASP A 88 16.20 -31.00 -11.61
C ASP A 88 15.36 -29.71 -11.68
N PHE A 89 14.05 -29.78 -11.44
CA PHE A 89 13.13 -28.64 -11.52
C PHE A 89 12.58 -28.25 -10.15
N THR A 90 12.57 -26.96 -9.85
CA THR A 90 11.81 -26.38 -8.74
C THR A 90 10.69 -25.52 -9.32
N LEU A 91 9.45 -25.88 -9.00
CA LEU A 91 8.25 -25.16 -9.39
C LEU A 91 7.72 -24.36 -8.21
N THR A 92 7.50 -23.07 -8.40
CA THR A 92 6.90 -22.19 -7.39
C THR A 92 5.60 -21.62 -7.94
N GLY A 93 4.51 -21.79 -7.21
CA GLY A 93 3.21 -21.21 -7.54
C GLY A 93 2.63 -20.51 -6.32
N GLY A 94 2.16 -19.27 -6.47
CA GLY A 94 1.70 -18.47 -5.36
C GLY A 94 0.49 -17.60 -5.69
N LEU A 95 -0.20 -17.19 -4.65
CA LEU A 95 -1.31 -16.25 -4.72
C LEU A 95 -1.26 -15.34 -3.49
N ARG A 96 -1.45 -14.05 -3.73
CA ARG A 96 -1.64 -13.07 -2.67
C ARG A 96 -2.99 -12.38 -2.82
N TYR A 97 -3.67 -12.19 -1.70
CA TYR A 97 -4.76 -11.23 -1.59
C TYR A 97 -4.26 -10.04 -0.79
N ASP A 98 -4.16 -8.88 -1.43
CA ASP A 98 -3.66 -7.65 -0.82
C ASP A 98 -4.79 -6.62 -0.78
N ARG A 99 -5.05 -6.06 0.40
CA ARG A 99 -6.05 -5.01 0.63
C ARG A 99 -5.39 -3.80 1.27
N PHE A 100 -5.73 -2.62 0.76
CA PHE A 100 -5.31 -1.36 1.38
C PHE A 100 -6.50 -0.49 1.75
N LYS A 101 -6.29 0.38 2.72
CA LYS A 101 -7.21 1.45 3.12
C LYS A 101 -6.40 2.72 3.38
N VAL A 102 -6.66 3.76 2.60
CA VAL A 102 -6.07 5.09 2.78
C VAL A 102 -7.12 6.01 3.37
N LYS A 103 -6.76 6.71 4.45
CA LYS A 103 -7.46 7.86 4.99
C LYS A 103 -6.59 9.10 4.76
N THR A 104 -7.08 10.05 3.97
CA THR A 104 -6.38 11.32 3.69
C THR A 104 -6.55 12.32 4.84
N HIS A 105 -5.80 13.43 4.79
CA HIS A 105 -5.81 14.44 5.87
C HIS A 105 -7.16 15.13 6.03
N ASP A 106 -7.99 15.18 4.98
CA ASP A 106 -9.38 15.65 5.01
C ASP A 106 -10.36 14.64 5.63
N GLY A 107 -9.87 13.47 6.06
CA GLY A 107 -10.68 12.40 6.67
C GLY A 107 -11.33 11.45 5.67
N LYS A 108 -11.27 11.74 4.36
CA LYS A 108 -11.84 10.87 3.33
C LYS A 108 -11.10 9.54 3.31
N THR A 109 -11.86 8.46 3.11
CA THR A 109 -11.33 7.10 3.14
C THR A 109 -11.61 6.40 1.82
N VAL A 110 -10.60 5.73 1.27
CA VAL A 110 -10.72 4.88 0.08
C VAL A 110 -10.02 3.55 0.37
N SER A 111 -10.61 2.45 -0.07
CA SER A 111 -10.01 1.12 0.00
C SER A 111 -10.17 0.37 -1.31
N ASN A 112 -9.20 -0.47 -1.63
CA ASN A 112 -9.31 -1.42 -2.72
C ASN A 112 -8.57 -2.72 -2.34
N SER A 113 -8.80 -3.77 -3.12
CA SER A 113 -8.11 -5.05 -2.98
C SER A 113 -7.76 -5.64 -4.34
N SER A 114 -6.65 -6.37 -4.38
CA SER A 114 -6.18 -7.06 -5.58
C SER A 114 -5.84 -8.51 -5.26
N LEU A 115 -6.08 -9.38 -6.24
CA LEU A 115 -5.57 -10.75 -6.28
C LEU A 115 -4.34 -10.79 -7.19
N ASN A 116 -3.21 -11.22 -6.63
CA ASN A 116 -1.91 -11.23 -7.30
C ASN A 116 -1.40 -12.68 -7.42
N PRO A 117 -1.68 -13.39 -8.52
CA PRO A 117 -1.11 -14.69 -8.79
C PRO A 117 0.37 -14.57 -9.19
N SER A 118 1.19 -15.57 -8.83
CA SER A 118 2.59 -15.67 -9.22
C SER A 118 2.96 -17.11 -9.55
N PHE A 119 3.89 -17.29 -10.49
CA PHE A 119 4.51 -18.58 -10.76
C PHE A 119 5.97 -18.39 -11.17
N GLY A 120 6.80 -19.40 -10.92
CA GLY A 120 8.22 -19.41 -11.24
C GLY A 120 8.73 -20.83 -11.39
N VAL A 121 9.79 -20.97 -12.18
CA VAL A 121 10.46 -22.25 -12.43
C VAL A 121 11.96 -22.03 -12.35
N ILE A 122 12.66 -22.90 -11.62
CA ILE A 122 14.11 -23.01 -11.66
C ILE A 122 14.43 -24.38 -12.24
N TRP A 123 15.41 -24.43 -13.15
CA TRP A 123 15.91 -25.68 -13.70
C TRP A 123 17.41 -25.77 -13.45
N GLN A 124 17.83 -26.80 -12.72
CA GLN A 124 19.21 -27.00 -12.31
C GLN A 124 19.75 -28.31 -12.92
N PRO A 125 20.13 -28.31 -14.21
CA PRO A 125 20.61 -29.54 -14.87
C PRO A 125 21.99 -29.99 -14.39
N HIS A 126 22.72 -29.12 -13.70
CA HIS A 126 24.06 -29.39 -13.21
C HIS A 126 24.37 -28.50 -12.00
N GLU A 127 25.31 -28.92 -11.16
CA GLU A 127 25.72 -28.24 -9.92
C GLU A 127 26.27 -26.80 -10.11
N HIS A 128 26.48 -26.35 -11.35
CA HIS A 128 27.06 -25.04 -11.68
C HIS A 128 26.16 -24.17 -12.57
N TRP A 129 24.94 -24.64 -12.87
CA TRP A 129 24.03 -23.98 -13.80
C TRP A 129 22.60 -24.00 -13.25
N SER A 130 21.94 -22.84 -13.26
CA SER A 130 20.52 -22.65 -12.91
C SER A 130 19.88 -21.61 -13.81
#